data_AF-A0A7C7UB77-F1
#
_entry.id   AF-A0A7C7UB77-F1
#
_cell.length_a   1.000
_cell.length_b   1.000
_cell.length_c   1.000
_cell.angle_alpha   90.00
_cell.angle_beta   90.00
_cell.angle_gamma   90.00
#
_symmetry.space_group_name_H-M   'P 1'
#
loop_
_entity.id
_entity.type
_entity.pdbx_description
1 polymer ?
#
loop_
_entity_poly.entity_id
_entity_poly.type
_entity_poly.pdbx_seq_one_letter_code
_entity_poly.pdbx_strand_id
1 'polypeptide(L)'
;MPDVIFERSRLEVEGETFHTARLGGRDVILVTFDPDAEPGRRLALRGEETALTLEGRRVGARICPADYDNLLAFDRQVVPQRRLVALNKEANLWSGLGAGNRVIVTAADTATLADPAALGVFAGIFRAVAEAGVPNWFIQQSIVRELIPEGVDPAAHPDIGHTGGYGPRELLRSGLFAFASLGGYSRFPNLIGADADHAIVTGRDEVGLAASLALNKMAIAEARNYTKFTVDTCHLFDFPVALSAKERARLWGVFKRRTFAIPNVLEGHEGYTYTFDEEEVLRLGHKYWRACQVHKELYDFVADLKGDEPFDYELSLDETPAPTPPRELLFYLVVLEEVMGLPRGGVTSVAPSLGFRKRTDYEGDPRRDLWPHVNESASVAAAFGQVLCVHSGSGAGVETGKGPGVDQALAEATGGRLQLKVSGIYQEILWRVLAGSPVPAERALFEEAWERTRRVVTVVAGKEQAGTDEAWVLEAVQGYGPHQRWLAQTLLPRTNRAHRRPDDDFFRHFAYLVWRPLRARIYAMLTRQTWKRYTEAVA
;
A
#
# COMPACT_ATOMS: atom_id res chain seq x y z
N MET A 1 11.86 1.92 -29.99
CA MET A 1 12.17 0.99 -28.89
C MET A 1 12.06 -0.43 -29.42
N PRO A 2 12.92 -1.36 -28.98
CA PRO A 2 12.75 -2.76 -29.36
C PRO A 2 11.50 -3.33 -28.70
N ASP A 3 10.77 -4.14 -29.45
CA ASP A 3 9.62 -4.88 -28.96
C ASP A 3 10.07 -6.00 -28.00
N VAL A 4 9.25 -6.28 -26.99
CA VAL A 4 9.52 -7.32 -26.00
C VAL A 4 8.28 -8.18 -25.82
N ILE A 5 8.43 -9.50 -25.97
CA ILE A 5 7.45 -10.49 -25.53
C ILE A 5 7.94 -11.05 -24.20
N PHE A 6 7.07 -11.06 -23.18
CA PHE A 6 7.43 -11.59 -21.87
C PHE A 6 7.21 -13.11 -21.87
N GLU A 7 8.23 -13.89 -22.19
CA GLU A 7 8.11 -15.36 -22.34
C GLU A 7 7.53 -16.08 -21.11
N ARG A 8 7.75 -15.53 -19.91
CA ARG A 8 7.21 -16.12 -18.67
C ARG A 8 5.68 -15.99 -18.57
N SER A 9 5.09 -15.03 -19.29
CA SER A 9 3.64 -14.79 -19.32
C SER A 9 2.86 -15.80 -20.14
N ARG A 10 3.55 -16.65 -20.93
CA ARG A 10 2.92 -17.62 -21.81
C ARG A 10 1.86 -18.42 -21.06
N LEU A 11 0.64 -18.38 -21.58
CA LEU A 11 -0.51 -19.11 -21.07
C LEU A 11 -1.29 -19.70 -22.24
N GLU A 12 -1.51 -21.01 -22.22
CA GLU A 12 -2.38 -21.70 -23.18
C GLU A 12 -3.71 -22.04 -22.54
N VAL A 13 -4.81 -21.60 -23.15
CA VAL A 13 -6.17 -21.91 -22.71
C VAL A 13 -7.02 -22.17 -23.94
N GLU A 14 -7.70 -23.32 -23.98
CA GLU A 14 -8.70 -23.63 -25.02
C GLU A 14 -8.17 -23.49 -26.47
N GLY A 15 -6.89 -23.81 -26.69
CA GLY A 15 -6.25 -23.72 -28.02
C GLY A 15 -5.74 -22.33 -28.41
N GLU A 16 -5.87 -21.35 -27.53
CA GLU A 16 -5.35 -19.99 -27.69
C GLU A 16 -4.12 -19.79 -26.80
N THR A 17 -3.09 -19.09 -27.32
CA THR A 17 -1.89 -18.75 -26.57
C THR A 17 -1.85 -17.26 -26.29
N PHE A 18 -1.72 -16.89 -25.02
CA PHE A 18 -1.65 -15.52 -24.54
C PHE A 18 -0.24 -15.19 -24.05
N HIS A 19 0.22 -14.00 -24.39
CA HIS A 19 1.44 -13.39 -23.85
C HIS A 19 1.16 -11.93 -23.50
N THR A 20 1.75 -11.44 -22.41
CA THR A 20 1.97 -9.99 -22.30
C THR A 20 3.19 -9.59 -23.13
N ALA A 21 3.14 -8.40 -23.70
CA ALA A 21 4.21 -7.83 -24.48
C ALA A 21 4.25 -6.31 -24.36
N ARG A 22 5.37 -5.71 -24.76
CA ARG A 22 5.52 -4.27 -24.98
C ARG A 22 5.91 -4.06 -26.44
N LEU A 23 4.95 -3.58 -27.24
CA LEU A 23 5.10 -3.40 -28.69
C LEU A 23 5.04 -1.92 -29.04
N GLY A 24 6.05 -1.39 -29.72
CA GLY A 24 6.14 0.03 -30.08
C GLY A 24 6.04 0.96 -28.86
N GLY A 25 6.54 0.53 -27.70
CA GLY A 25 6.43 1.29 -26.45
C GLY A 25 5.05 1.29 -25.81
N ARG A 26 4.16 0.33 -26.14
CA ARG A 26 2.84 0.16 -25.52
C ARG A 26 2.69 -1.23 -24.90
N ASP A 27 2.16 -1.31 -23.69
CA ASP A 27 1.83 -2.58 -23.05
C ASP A 27 0.61 -3.22 -23.75
N VAL A 28 0.72 -4.50 -24.12
CA VAL A 28 -0.34 -5.26 -24.81
C VAL A 28 -0.45 -6.69 -24.27
N ILE A 29 -1.60 -7.31 -24.51
CA ILE A 29 -1.82 -8.76 -24.46
C ILE A 29 -1.88 -9.24 -25.91
N LEU A 30 -0.88 -10.01 -26.31
CA LEU A 30 -0.80 -10.69 -27.60
C LEU A 30 -1.46 -12.05 -27.49
N VAL A 31 -2.39 -12.35 -28.39
CA VAL A 31 -3.03 -13.66 -28.50
C VAL A 31 -2.70 -14.26 -29.85
N THR A 32 -2.27 -15.52 -29.88
CA THR A 32 -2.14 -16.32 -31.10
C THR A 32 -3.08 -17.52 -31.04
N PHE A 33 -3.69 -17.85 -32.17
CA PHE A 33 -4.72 -18.89 -32.27
C PHE A 33 -4.81 -19.46 -33.69
N ASP A 34 -5.48 -20.59 -33.84
CA ASP A 34 -5.86 -21.13 -35.15
C ASP A 34 -7.03 -20.30 -35.72
N PRO A 35 -6.86 -19.59 -36.85
CA PRO A 35 -7.91 -18.73 -37.40
C PRO A 35 -9.13 -19.50 -37.91
N ASP A 36 -9.02 -20.82 -38.08
CA ASP A 36 -10.11 -21.69 -38.51
C ASP A 36 -10.82 -22.37 -37.31
N ALA A 37 -10.33 -22.16 -36.07
CA ALA A 37 -10.96 -22.63 -34.84
C ALA A 37 -11.97 -21.61 -34.27
N GLU A 38 -12.99 -22.12 -33.58
CA GLU A 38 -13.98 -21.28 -32.89
C GLU A 38 -13.32 -20.35 -31.87
N PRO A 39 -13.81 -19.10 -31.72
CA PRO A 39 -13.28 -18.19 -30.72
C PRO A 39 -13.46 -18.67 -29.28
N GLY A 40 -12.36 -18.71 -28.53
CA GLY A 40 -12.35 -19.03 -27.12
C GLY A 40 -12.36 -17.77 -26.26
N ARG A 41 -11.49 -17.76 -25.24
CA ARG A 41 -11.43 -16.70 -24.23
C ARG A 41 -10.87 -15.37 -24.74
N ARG A 42 -10.24 -15.34 -25.92
CA ARG A 42 -9.76 -14.10 -26.55
C ARG A 42 -10.87 -13.07 -26.77
N LEU A 43 -12.14 -13.51 -26.88
CA LEU A 43 -13.29 -12.62 -27.01
C LEU A 43 -13.58 -11.79 -25.76
N ALA A 44 -13.10 -12.21 -24.58
CA ALA A 44 -13.20 -11.41 -23.36
C ALA A 44 -12.33 -10.14 -23.42
N LEU A 45 -11.38 -10.08 -24.37
CA LEU A 45 -10.44 -8.96 -24.52
C LEU A 45 -10.80 -8.09 -25.73
N ARG A 46 -10.79 -6.78 -25.51
CA ARG A 46 -10.93 -5.79 -26.59
C ARG A 46 -9.60 -5.63 -27.30
N GLY A 47 -9.58 -5.76 -28.62
CA GLY A 47 -8.35 -5.69 -29.42
C GLY A 47 -8.60 -5.80 -30.91
N GLU A 48 -7.53 -5.62 -31.67
CA GLU A 48 -7.54 -5.76 -33.12
C GLU A 48 -7.05 -7.16 -33.51
N GLU A 49 -7.73 -7.78 -34.47
CA GLU A 49 -7.46 -9.14 -34.91
C GLU A 49 -7.04 -9.16 -36.38
N THR A 50 -6.06 -10.01 -36.69
CA THR A 50 -5.56 -10.21 -38.04
C THR A 50 -5.19 -11.68 -38.24
N ALA A 51 -5.17 -12.13 -39.49
CA ALA A 51 -4.68 -13.45 -39.86
C ALA A 51 -3.40 -13.28 -40.69
N LEU A 52 -2.36 -14.00 -40.30
CA LEU A 52 -1.05 -13.97 -40.94
C LEU A 52 -0.69 -15.36 -41.44
N THR A 53 0.19 -15.45 -42.45
CA THR A 53 0.79 -16.72 -42.86
C THR A 53 2.24 -16.74 -42.39
N LEU A 54 2.57 -17.62 -41.45
CA LEU A 54 3.90 -17.81 -40.90
C LEU A 54 4.38 -19.21 -41.28
N GLU A 55 5.50 -19.30 -42.01
CA GLU A 55 6.10 -20.58 -42.45
C GLU A 55 5.09 -21.52 -43.15
N GLY A 56 4.18 -20.95 -43.95
CA GLY A 56 3.15 -21.70 -44.68
C GLY A 56 1.94 -22.12 -43.84
N ARG A 57 1.87 -21.74 -42.56
CA ARG A 57 0.70 -21.97 -41.69
C ARG A 57 -0.07 -20.67 -41.47
N ARG A 58 -1.41 -20.73 -41.51
CA ARG A 58 -2.26 -19.61 -41.11
C ARG A 58 -2.28 -19.52 -39.59
N VAL A 59 -2.03 -18.33 -39.07
CA VAL A 59 -2.05 -18.03 -37.64
C VAL A 59 -2.88 -16.77 -37.43
N GLY A 60 -3.90 -16.87 -36.60
CA GLY A 60 -4.64 -15.72 -36.09
C GLY A 60 -3.81 -15.01 -35.02
N ALA A 61 -3.76 -13.70 -35.08
CA ALA A 61 -3.11 -12.86 -34.09
C ALA A 61 -4.08 -11.76 -33.65
N ARG A 62 -4.22 -11.57 -32.34
CA ARG A 62 -5.01 -10.48 -31.75
C ARG A 62 -4.12 -9.67 -30.83
N ILE A 63 -4.11 -8.35 -31.01
CA ILE A 63 -3.36 -7.41 -30.17
C ILE A 63 -4.37 -6.62 -29.35
N CYS A 64 -4.38 -6.86 -28.05
CA CYS A 64 -5.25 -6.18 -27.11
C CYS A 64 -4.41 -5.18 -26.30
N PRO A 65 -4.78 -3.89 -26.17
CA PRO A 65 -4.08 -3.01 -25.23
C PRO A 65 -4.15 -3.58 -23.81
N ALA A 66 -3.05 -3.57 -23.07
CA ALA A 66 -3.05 -3.97 -21.65
C ALA A 66 -3.52 -2.80 -20.77
N ASP A 67 -4.72 -2.31 -21.09
CA ASP A 67 -5.44 -1.30 -20.31
C ASP A 67 -6.08 -1.92 -19.05
N TYR A 68 -6.69 -1.07 -18.23
CA TYR A 68 -7.31 -1.48 -16.97
C TYR A 68 -8.34 -2.60 -17.14
N ASP A 69 -9.25 -2.46 -18.12
CA ASP A 69 -10.34 -3.40 -18.28
C ASP A 69 -9.87 -4.72 -18.88
N ASN A 70 -8.96 -4.70 -19.85
CA ASN A 70 -8.42 -5.91 -20.46
C ASN A 70 -7.59 -6.73 -19.47
N LEU A 71 -6.86 -6.09 -18.54
CA LEU A 71 -6.12 -6.83 -17.51
C LEU A 71 -7.05 -7.43 -16.45
N LEU A 72 -8.14 -6.74 -16.09
CA LEU A 72 -9.17 -7.33 -15.23
C LEU A 72 -9.92 -8.46 -15.93
N ALA A 73 -10.25 -8.31 -17.21
CA ALA A 73 -10.85 -9.36 -18.01
C ALA A 73 -9.90 -10.55 -18.15
N PHE A 74 -8.59 -10.31 -18.29
CA PHE A 74 -7.59 -11.35 -18.32
C PHE A 74 -7.63 -12.20 -17.04
N ASP A 75 -7.56 -11.57 -15.87
CA ASP A 75 -7.62 -12.25 -14.56
C ASP A 75 -8.98 -12.93 -14.27
N ARG A 76 -10.10 -12.33 -14.71
CA ARG A 76 -11.45 -12.81 -14.36
C ARG A 76 -12.04 -13.81 -15.35
N GLN A 77 -11.67 -13.72 -16.63
CA GLN A 77 -12.36 -14.42 -17.72
C GLN A 77 -11.42 -15.22 -18.63
N VAL A 78 -10.15 -14.82 -18.76
CA VAL A 78 -9.19 -15.54 -19.62
C VAL A 78 -8.48 -16.65 -18.87
N VAL A 79 -7.89 -16.34 -17.72
CA VAL A 79 -7.10 -17.32 -16.98
C VAL A 79 -7.98 -18.44 -16.40
N PRO A 80 -7.49 -19.68 -16.29
CA PRO A 80 -8.29 -20.79 -15.75
C PRO A 80 -8.74 -20.57 -14.31
N GLN A 81 -7.92 -19.87 -13.52
CA GLN A 81 -8.21 -19.52 -12.14
C GLN A 81 -7.80 -18.07 -11.87
N ARG A 82 -8.76 -17.27 -11.42
CA ARG A 82 -8.54 -15.91 -10.94
C ARG A 82 -7.50 -15.88 -9.83
N ARG A 83 -6.58 -14.92 -9.87
CA ARG A 83 -5.54 -14.76 -8.83
C ARG A 83 -5.78 -13.59 -7.90
N LEU A 84 -6.45 -12.53 -8.36
CA LEU A 84 -6.79 -11.37 -7.54
C LEU A 84 -8.05 -11.64 -6.69
N VAL A 85 -7.89 -11.75 -5.38
CA VAL A 85 -8.98 -12.08 -4.43
C VAL A 85 -8.86 -11.30 -3.11
N ALA A 86 -9.93 -11.27 -2.33
CA ALA A 86 -9.88 -10.82 -0.94
C ALA A 86 -9.20 -11.90 -0.08
N LEU A 87 -7.99 -11.65 0.40
CA LEU A 87 -7.18 -12.69 1.03
C LEU A 87 -7.82 -13.21 2.32
N ASN A 88 -8.41 -12.33 3.13
CA ASN A 88 -9.09 -12.76 4.35
C ASN A 88 -10.48 -13.33 4.04
N LYS A 89 -11.40 -12.55 3.46
CA LYS A 89 -12.81 -12.97 3.32
C LYS A 89 -13.06 -14.04 2.26
N GLU A 90 -12.28 -14.07 1.19
CA GLU A 90 -12.48 -15.03 0.09
C GLU A 90 -11.55 -16.24 0.22
N ALA A 91 -10.27 -16.01 0.49
CA ALA A 91 -9.27 -17.08 0.56
C ALA A 91 -9.02 -17.64 1.97
N ASN A 92 -9.60 -17.03 3.01
CA ASN A 92 -9.41 -17.42 4.41
C ASN A 92 -7.93 -17.43 4.87
N LEU A 93 -7.13 -16.50 4.33
CA LEU A 93 -5.72 -16.31 4.63
C LEU A 93 -5.56 -15.16 5.64
N TRP A 94 -5.21 -15.52 6.88
CA TRP A 94 -5.12 -14.58 8.01
C TRP A 94 -3.71 -14.17 8.38
N SER A 95 -2.74 -14.49 7.55
CA SER A 95 -1.37 -13.97 7.63
C SER A 95 -0.92 -13.54 6.25
N GLY A 96 -0.09 -12.49 6.18
CA GLY A 96 0.37 -12.02 4.89
C GLY A 96 1.18 -10.74 4.92
N LEU A 97 1.73 -10.40 3.76
CA LEU A 97 2.56 -9.22 3.54
C LEU A 97 1.86 -8.24 2.60
N GLY A 98 1.84 -6.98 2.99
CA GLY A 98 1.49 -5.86 2.15
C GLY A 98 2.74 -5.20 1.57
N ALA A 99 2.87 -5.18 0.24
CA ALA A 99 4.07 -4.70 -0.45
C ALA A 99 3.80 -3.40 -1.22
N GLY A 100 4.19 -2.26 -0.64
CA GLY A 100 3.95 -0.93 -1.21
C GLY A 100 4.74 -0.64 -2.49
N ASN A 101 4.08 -0.57 -3.64
CA ASN A 101 4.75 -0.51 -4.95
C ASN A 101 5.16 0.93 -5.33
N ARG A 102 6.24 1.46 -4.77
CA ARG A 102 6.66 2.86 -5.04
C ARG A 102 7.42 3.07 -6.35
N VAL A 103 7.97 2.01 -6.94
CA VAL A 103 8.74 2.04 -8.19
C VAL A 103 8.04 1.19 -9.23
N ILE A 104 6.98 1.71 -9.84
CA ILE A 104 6.21 1.02 -10.90
C ILE A 104 6.45 1.64 -12.26
N VAL A 105 6.25 0.85 -13.32
CA VAL A 105 6.21 1.32 -14.71
C VAL A 105 4.75 1.56 -15.10
N THR A 106 4.40 2.81 -15.37
CA THR A 106 3.06 3.17 -15.84
C THR A 106 3.00 3.16 -17.36
N ALA A 107 1.80 3.17 -17.94
CA ALA A 107 1.58 3.28 -19.38
C ALA A 107 2.22 4.54 -19.98
N ALA A 108 2.35 5.62 -19.20
CA ALA A 108 3.02 6.85 -19.64
C ALA A 108 4.56 6.72 -19.71
N ASP A 109 5.16 5.78 -18.98
CA ASP A 109 6.61 5.58 -18.98
C ASP A 109 7.09 4.72 -20.14
N THR A 110 6.25 3.84 -20.66
CA THR A 110 6.67 2.75 -21.54
C THR A 110 7.34 3.25 -22.81
N ALA A 111 6.99 4.46 -23.26
CA ALA A 111 7.58 5.12 -24.42
C ALA A 111 8.93 5.81 -24.15
N THR A 112 9.38 5.90 -22.89
CA THR A 112 10.67 6.53 -22.52
C THR A 112 11.64 5.61 -21.76
N LEU A 113 11.24 4.38 -21.43
CA LEU A 113 12.10 3.38 -20.78
C LEU A 113 13.39 3.07 -21.55
N ALA A 114 14.53 3.06 -20.85
CA ALA A 114 15.79 2.55 -21.39
C ALA A 114 15.77 1.03 -21.61
N ASP A 115 15.15 0.26 -20.72
CA ASP A 115 14.92 -1.18 -20.90
C ASP A 115 13.41 -1.47 -21.01
N PRO A 116 12.90 -1.84 -22.20
CA PRO A 116 11.48 -2.15 -22.37
C PRO A 116 11.04 -3.43 -21.64
N ALA A 117 11.96 -4.23 -21.10
CA ALA A 117 11.60 -5.37 -20.24
C ALA A 117 11.40 -4.98 -18.75
N ALA A 118 11.60 -3.71 -18.38
CA ALA A 118 11.43 -3.27 -17.00
C ALA A 118 9.98 -3.39 -16.53
N LEU A 119 9.81 -3.94 -15.33
CA LEU A 119 8.54 -4.10 -14.61
C LEU A 119 8.57 -3.42 -13.23
N GLY A 120 9.56 -2.57 -12.97
CA GLY A 120 9.70 -1.87 -11.70
C GLY A 120 10.04 -2.81 -10.53
N VAL A 121 9.55 -2.47 -9.34
CA VAL A 121 9.72 -3.21 -8.09
C VAL A 121 9.03 -4.58 -8.09
N PHE A 122 8.00 -4.76 -8.92
CA PHE A 122 7.21 -5.99 -8.97
C PHE A 122 8.06 -7.23 -9.24
N ALA A 123 9.15 -7.12 -10.01
CA ALA A 123 10.04 -8.26 -10.28
C ALA A 123 10.72 -8.80 -9.01
N GLY A 124 11.17 -7.91 -8.12
CA GLY A 124 11.80 -8.29 -6.85
C GLY A 124 10.78 -8.84 -5.86
N ILE A 125 9.65 -8.14 -5.70
CA ILE A 125 8.55 -8.58 -4.83
C ILE A 125 8.04 -9.97 -5.25
N PHE A 126 7.83 -10.18 -6.56
CA PHE A 126 7.36 -11.46 -7.09
C PHE A 126 8.32 -12.59 -6.71
N ARG A 127 9.63 -12.36 -6.84
CA ARG A 127 10.66 -13.35 -6.49
C ARG A 127 10.65 -13.65 -4.99
N ALA A 128 10.75 -12.63 -4.14
CA ALA A 128 10.75 -12.80 -2.68
C ALA A 128 9.51 -13.56 -2.20
N VAL A 129 8.33 -13.15 -2.67
CA VAL A 129 7.08 -13.75 -2.20
C VAL A 129 6.86 -15.15 -2.75
N ALA A 130 7.24 -15.42 -4.00
CA ALA A 130 7.19 -16.77 -4.56
C ALA A 130 8.12 -17.74 -3.80
N GLU A 131 9.29 -17.26 -3.38
CA GLU A 131 10.27 -18.03 -2.60
C GLU A 131 9.79 -18.26 -1.16
N ALA A 132 9.25 -17.22 -0.51
CA ALA A 132 8.77 -17.30 0.86
C ALA A 132 7.42 -18.05 1.00
N GLY A 133 6.64 -18.16 -0.08
CA GLY A 133 5.33 -18.81 -0.06
C GLY A 133 4.27 -18.05 0.73
N VAL A 134 4.48 -16.77 1.04
CA VAL A 134 3.58 -15.96 1.87
C VAL A 134 2.45 -15.36 1.02
N PRO A 135 1.17 -15.41 1.45
CA PRO A 135 0.09 -14.65 0.80
C PRO A 135 0.36 -13.15 0.89
N ASN A 136 0.08 -12.41 -0.18
CA ASN A 136 0.43 -10.99 -0.18
C ASN A 136 -0.57 -10.09 -0.92
N TRP A 137 -0.74 -8.87 -0.41
CA TRP A 137 -1.24 -7.76 -1.20
C TRP A 137 -0.10 -7.30 -2.11
N PHE A 138 0.03 -8.00 -3.24
CA PHE A 138 1.07 -7.77 -4.26
C PHE A 138 0.99 -6.36 -4.83
N ILE A 139 -0.22 -5.80 -4.85
CA ILE A 139 -0.53 -4.46 -5.29
C ILE A 139 -0.99 -3.66 -4.06
N GLN A 140 -0.21 -2.69 -3.63
CA GLN A 140 -0.55 -1.85 -2.49
C GLN A 140 0.10 -0.49 -2.66
N GLN A 141 -0.66 0.58 -2.44
CA GLN A 141 -0.14 1.93 -2.18
C GLN A 141 -1.18 2.76 -1.47
N SER A 142 -0.73 3.83 -0.79
CA SER A 142 -1.65 4.77 -0.16
C SER A 142 -2.41 5.61 -1.19
N ILE A 143 -3.74 5.48 -1.20
CA ILE A 143 -4.58 6.03 -2.28
C ILE A 143 -4.78 7.56 -2.23
N VAL A 144 -4.48 8.20 -1.09
CA VAL A 144 -4.60 9.66 -0.89
C VAL A 144 -3.32 10.31 -0.35
N ARG A 145 -2.17 9.63 -0.51
CA ARG A 145 -0.84 10.18 -0.16
C ARG A 145 0.19 9.86 -1.22
N GLU A 146 0.27 8.59 -1.63
CA GLU A 146 1.22 8.13 -2.66
C GLU A 146 0.66 8.33 -4.07
N LEU A 147 -0.64 8.11 -4.23
CA LEU A 147 -1.38 8.24 -5.48
C LEU A 147 -2.13 9.58 -5.57
N ILE A 148 -2.54 9.91 -6.79
CA ILE A 148 -3.46 11.02 -7.09
C ILE A 148 -4.63 10.44 -7.88
N PRO A 149 -5.88 10.52 -7.38
CA PRO A 149 -7.04 10.10 -8.16
C PRO A 149 -7.10 10.79 -9.52
N GLU A 150 -7.52 10.07 -10.57
CA GLU A 150 -7.54 10.57 -11.96
C GLU A 150 -8.39 11.84 -12.12
N GLY A 151 -9.43 12.00 -11.30
CA GLY A 151 -10.29 13.20 -11.28
C GLY A 151 -9.70 14.42 -10.59
N VAL A 152 -8.49 14.33 -10.04
CA VAL A 152 -7.84 15.38 -9.24
C VAL A 152 -6.70 16.02 -10.03
N ASP A 153 -6.68 17.35 -10.09
CA ASP A 153 -5.55 18.08 -10.67
C ASP A 153 -4.32 17.96 -9.75
N PRO A 154 -3.22 17.32 -10.20
CA PRO A 154 -2.00 17.20 -9.41
C PRO A 154 -1.37 18.54 -9.04
N ALA A 155 -1.65 19.63 -9.76
CA ALA A 155 -1.15 20.96 -9.43
C ALA A 155 -1.90 21.60 -8.25
N ALA A 156 -3.17 21.24 -8.04
CA ALA A 156 -3.98 21.70 -6.92
C ALA A 156 -3.72 20.91 -5.63
N HIS A 157 -3.03 19.76 -5.71
CA HIS A 157 -2.74 18.87 -4.59
C HIS A 157 -1.25 18.46 -4.56
N PRO A 158 -0.33 19.41 -4.28
CA PRO A 158 1.11 19.14 -4.25
C PRO A 158 1.56 18.22 -3.11
N ASP A 159 0.72 18.01 -2.11
CA ASP A 159 0.95 17.21 -0.91
C ASP A 159 0.77 15.70 -1.07
N ILE A 160 0.16 15.28 -2.18
CA ILE A 160 -0.09 13.87 -2.51
C ILE A 160 0.60 13.48 -3.83
N GLY A 161 0.58 12.19 -4.17
CA GLY A 161 1.07 11.71 -5.46
C GLY A 161 2.58 11.56 -5.60
N HIS A 162 3.30 11.52 -4.48
CA HIS A 162 4.75 11.58 -4.48
C HIS A 162 5.45 10.35 -5.11
N THR A 163 4.72 9.30 -5.51
CA THR A 163 5.31 8.14 -6.25
C THR A 163 5.26 8.27 -7.76
N GLY A 164 4.67 9.34 -8.30
CA GLY A 164 4.74 9.64 -9.74
C GLY A 164 3.52 10.32 -10.35
N GLY A 165 2.50 10.68 -9.56
CA GLY A 165 1.32 11.39 -10.06
C GLY A 165 0.37 10.53 -10.90
N TYR A 166 0.20 9.26 -10.54
CA TYR A 166 -0.78 8.34 -11.13
C TYR A 166 -1.80 7.89 -10.07
N GLY A 167 -2.97 7.42 -10.51
CA GLY A 167 -4.07 7.02 -9.64
C GLY A 167 -4.18 5.51 -9.38
N PRO A 168 -5.15 5.11 -8.53
CA PRO A 168 -5.43 3.70 -8.19
C PRO A 168 -5.62 2.79 -9.40
N ARG A 169 -6.30 3.26 -10.45
CA ARG A 169 -6.54 2.45 -11.66
C ARG A 169 -5.24 2.06 -12.36
N GLU A 170 -4.35 3.03 -12.55
CA GLU A 170 -3.05 2.78 -13.20
C GLU A 170 -2.15 1.88 -12.35
N LEU A 171 -2.19 2.00 -11.02
CA LEU A 171 -1.45 1.09 -10.14
C LEU A 171 -1.94 -0.36 -10.28
N LEU A 172 -3.26 -0.58 -10.25
CA LEU A 172 -3.83 -1.92 -10.44
C LEU A 172 -3.48 -2.49 -11.81
N ARG A 173 -3.60 -1.67 -12.86
CA ARG A 173 -3.20 -2.02 -14.23
C ARG A 173 -1.73 -2.44 -14.28
N SER A 174 -0.82 -1.59 -13.80
CA SER A 174 0.63 -1.85 -13.80
C SER A 174 0.98 -3.13 -13.03
N GLY A 175 0.36 -3.33 -11.85
CA GLY A 175 0.56 -4.51 -11.02
C GLY A 175 0.08 -5.81 -11.68
N LEU A 176 -1.11 -5.82 -12.27
CA LEU A 176 -1.63 -6.99 -13.00
C LEU A 176 -0.81 -7.30 -14.25
N PHE A 177 -0.39 -6.27 -14.99
CA PHE A 177 0.50 -6.44 -16.14
C PHE A 177 1.85 -7.03 -15.74
N ALA A 178 2.46 -6.53 -14.66
CA ALA A 178 3.72 -7.05 -14.15
C ALA A 178 3.56 -8.49 -13.64
N PHE A 179 2.50 -8.77 -12.87
CA PHE A 179 2.18 -10.10 -12.37
C PHE A 179 2.04 -11.11 -13.53
N ALA A 180 1.25 -10.78 -14.56
CA ALA A 180 1.13 -11.59 -15.77
C ALA A 180 2.49 -11.80 -16.47
N SER A 181 3.23 -10.71 -16.66
CA SER A 181 4.53 -10.70 -17.35
C SER A 181 5.60 -11.55 -16.66
N LEU A 182 5.53 -11.69 -15.34
CA LEU A 182 6.43 -12.52 -14.54
C LEU A 182 6.02 -14.00 -14.50
N GLY A 183 4.86 -14.34 -15.08
CA GLY A 183 4.29 -15.69 -15.08
C GLY A 183 3.35 -15.95 -13.91
N GLY A 184 2.71 -14.92 -13.38
CA GLY A 184 1.81 -15.00 -12.22
C GLY A 184 0.68 -16.02 -12.36
N TYR A 185 0.17 -16.22 -13.56
CA TYR A 185 -0.94 -17.14 -13.81
C TYR A 185 -0.50 -18.58 -14.10
N SER A 186 0.77 -18.79 -14.44
CA SER A 186 1.32 -20.11 -14.80
C SER A 186 2.32 -20.67 -13.81
N ARG A 187 2.95 -19.83 -12.98
CA ARG A 187 4.11 -20.18 -12.14
C ARG A 187 4.01 -19.72 -10.69
N PHE A 188 3.18 -18.73 -10.39
CA PHE A 188 3.09 -18.20 -9.03
C PHE A 188 2.18 -19.10 -8.18
N PRO A 189 2.65 -19.55 -6.99
CA PRO A 189 1.95 -20.57 -6.23
C PRO A 189 0.67 -20.05 -5.54
N ASN A 190 0.64 -18.76 -5.23
CA ASN A 190 -0.35 -18.20 -4.31
C ASN A 190 -1.41 -17.31 -4.99
N LEU A 191 -2.46 -17.01 -4.24
CA LEU A 191 -3.40 -15.93 -4.56
C LEU A 191 -2.77 -14.58 -4.16
N ILE A 192 -3.20 -13.51 -4.81
CA ILE A 192 -2.74 -12.15 -4.52
C ILE A 192 -3.92 -11.25 -4.15
N GLY A 193 -3.65 -10.26 -3.31
CA GLY A 193 -4.56 -9.16 -3.02
C GLY A 193 -4.13 -7.84 -3.67
N ALA A 194 -5.06 -6.90 -3.72
CA ALA A 194 -4.78 -5.49 -3.99
C ALA A 194 -5.35 -4.64 -2.85
N ASP A 195 -4.50 -3.87 -2.16
CA ASP A 195 -4.87 -3.04 -1.01
C ASP A 195 -4.86 -1.55 -1.36
N ALA A 196 -6.04 -0.94 -1.25
CA ALA A 196 -6.24 0.50 -1.30
C ALA A 196 -5.84 1.06 0.06
N ASP A 197 -4.54 1.19 0.25
CA ASP A 197 -3.93 1.47 1.55
C ASP A 197 -4.22 2.91 1.99
N HIS A 198 -4.27 3.15 3.30
CA HIS A 198 -4.38 4.47 3.91
C HIS A 198 -5.29 5.45 3.15
N ALA A 199 -6.60 5.23 3.19
CA ALA A 199 -7.60 6.27 3.00
C ALA A 199 -7.57 7.17 4.26
N ILE A 200 -6.68 8.16 4.27
CA ILE A 200 -6.42 9.03 5.42
C ILE A 200 -7.49 10.11 5.47
N VAL A 201 -8.33 10.06 6.49
CA VAL A 201 -9.37 11.06 6.72
C VAL A 201 -8.86 12.10 7.69
N THR A 202 -8.86 13.36 7.26
CA THR A 202 -8.37 14.51 8.01
C THR A 202 -9.41 15.61 8.10
N GLY A 203 -9.23 16.55 9.02
CA GLY A 203 -10.12 17.71 9.18
C GLY A 203 -10.06 18.25 10.60
N ARG A 204 -10.13 19.58 10.76
CA ARG A 204 -10.23 20.25 12.07
C ARG A 204 -11.65 20.73 12.39
N ASP A 205 -12.49 20.74 11.38
CA ASP A 205 -13.89 21.12 11.42
C ASP A 205 -14.67 20.32 10.37
N GLU A 206 -16.00 20.50 10.33
CA GLU A 206 -16.88 19.79 9.41
C GLU A 206 -16.56 20.04 7.93
N VAL A 207 -16.08 21.25 7.59
CA VAL A 207 -15.78 21.62 6.20
C VAL A 207 -14.54 20.89 5.72
N GLY A 208 -13.47 20.91 6.52
CA GLY A 208 -12.24 20.17 6.22
C GLY A 208 -12.48 18.66 6.18
N LEU A 209 -13.28 18.13 7.11
CA LEU A 209 -13.67 16.72 7.11
C LEU A 209 -14.46 16.35 5.85
N ALA A 210 -15.45 17.14 5.45
CA ALA A 210 -16.24 16.88 4.26
C ALA A 210 -15.37 16.88 2.98
N ALA A 211 -14.42 17.81 2.87
CA ALA A 211 -13.47 17.85 1.76
C ALA A 211 -12.56 16.61 1.73
N SER A 212 -12.04 16.20 2.88
CA SER A 212 -11.23 14.97 3.00
C SER A 212 -12.02 13.71 2.65
N LEU A 213 -13.27 13.61 3.11
CA LEU A 213 -14.16 12.49 2.77
C LEU A 213 -14.49 12.44 1.28
N ALA A 214 -14.72 13.58 0.64
CA ALA A 214 -14.97 13.63 -0.80
C ALA A 214 -13.78 13.10 -1.60
N LEU A 215 -12.57 13.52 -1.26
CA LEU A 215 -11.34 13.02 -1.88
C LEU A 215 -11.15 11.52 -1.64
N ASN A 216 -11.32 11.05 -0.41
CA ASN A 216 -11.18 9.63 -0.06
C ASN A 216 -12.21 8.76 -0.79
N LYS A 217 -13.48 9.19 -0.87
CA LYS A 217 -14.52 8.45 -1.62
C LYS A 217 -14.22 8.40 -3.12
N MET A 218 -13.68 9.47 -3.71
CA MET A 218 -13.22 9.44 -5.10
C MET A 218 -12.11 8.42 -5.31
N ALA A 219 -11.08 8.44 -4.45
CA ALA A 219 -9.97 7.51 -4.51
C ALA A 219 -10.42 6.04 -4.30
N ILE A 220 -11.33 5.79 -3.36
CA ILE A 220 -11.95 4.47 -3.12
C ILE A 220 -12.77 4.01 -4.33
N ALA A 221 -13.53 4.90 -4.96
CA ALA A 221 -14.31 4.58 -6.15
C ALA A 221 -13.42 4.17 -7.33
N GLU A 222 -12.28 4.83 -7.52
CA GLU A 222 -11.27 4.43 -8.51
C GLU A 222 -10.61 3.09 -8.16
N ALA A 223 -10.53 2.77 -6.87
CA ALA A 223 -10.05 1.50 -6.33
C ALA A 223 -11.13 0.40 -6.26
N ARG A 224 -12.29 0.52 -6.91
CA ARG A 224 -13.40 -0.46 -6.82
C ARG A 224 -13.04 -1.93 -7.05
N ASN A 225 -12.03 -2.20 -7.88
CA ASN A 225 -11.56 -3.55 -8.19
C ASN A 225 -10.40 -4.03 -7.30
N TYR A 226 -10.02 -3.24 -6.30
CA TYR A 226 -9.16 -3.67 -5.21
C TYR A 226 -9.92 -4.66 -4.31
N THR A 227 -9.17 -5.42 -3.52
CA THR A 227 -9.68 -6.50 -2.69
C THR A 227 -9.54 -6.24 -1.20
N LYS A 228 -8.79 -5.20 -0.82
CA LYS A 228 -8.69 -4.67 0.54
C LYS A 228 -8.76 -3.14 0.55
N PHE A 229 -9.40 -2.60 1.58
CA PHE A 229 -9.49 -1.16 1.83
C PHE A 229 -9.02 -0.85 3.24
N THR A 230 -7.99 -0.03 3.36
CA THR A 230 -7.43 0.36 4.65
C THR A 230 -7.78 1.81 4.94
N VAL A 231 -8.55 2.05 6.00
CA VAL A 231 -9.03 3.39 6.34
C VAL A 231 -8.34 3.88 7.61
N ASP A 232 -7.84 5.10 7.57
CA ASP A 232 -7.15 5.74 8.69
C ASP A 232 -7.95 6.96 9.16
N THR A 233 -8.37 6.93 10.42
CA THR A 233 -9.14 8.01 11.05
C THR A 233 -8.43 8.61 12.27
N CYS A 234 -7.11 8.37 12.42
CA CYS A 234 -6.34 8.84 13.58
C CYS A 234 -6.42 10.35 13.77
N HIS A 235 -6.48 11.12 12.67
CA HIS A 235 -6.60 12.57 12.69
C HIS A 235 -7.95 13.09 13.19
N LEU A 236 -8.94 12.22 13.37
CA LEU A 236 -10.26 12.54 13.91
C LEU A 236 -10.39 12.17 15.40
N PHE A 237 -9.32 11.69 16.03
CA PHE A 237 -9.31 11.51 17.48
C PHE A 237 -9.39 12.89 18.14
N ASP A 238 -10.26 13.00 19.13
CA ASP A 238 -10.59 14.27 19.80
C ASP A 238 -11.21 15.33 18.86
N PHE A 239 -11.76 14.90 17.72
CA PHE A 239 -12.49 15.80 16.84
C PHE A 239 -13.66 16.48 17.60
N PRO A 240 -13.85 17.80 17.50
CA PRO A 240 -14.85 18.51 18.28
C PRO A 240 -16.28 17.97 18.01
N VAL A 241 -16.84 17.23 18.97
CA VAL A 241 -18.19 16.68 18.88
C VAL A 241 -18.91 16.73 20.23
N ALA A 242 -20.15 17.20 20.20
CA ALA A 242 -21.05 17.17 21.35
C ALA A 242 -21.97 15.96 21.24
N LEU A 243 -21.76 14.96 22.11
CA LEU A 243 -22.68 13.83 22.22
C LEU A 243 -24.02 14.30 22.79
N SER A 244 -25.13 13.91 22.19
CA SER A 244 -26.47 14.10 22.75
C SER A 244 -26.68 13.19 23.97
N ALA A 245 -27.70 13.50 24.79
CA ALA A 245 -28.06 12.64 25.92
C ALA A 245 -28.42 11.20 25.47
N LYS A 246 -29.04 11.05 24.30
CA LYS A 246 -29.38 9.76 23.70
C LYS A 246 -28.12 8.98 23.30
N GLU A 247 -27.14 9.64 22.70
CA GLU A 247 -25.88 9.01 22.31
C GLU A 247 -25.05 8.59 23.51
N ARG A 248 -24.97 9.43 24.55
CA ARG A 248 -24.34 9.07 25.83
C ARG A 248 -25.01 7.86 26.47
N ALA A 249 -26.34 7.84 26.53
CA ALA A 249 -27.10 6.72 27.08
C ALA A 249 -26.92 5.43 26.25
N ARG A 250 -26.88 5.54 24.92
CA ARG A 250 -26.61 4.41 24.01
C ARG A 250 -25.21 3.84 24.25
N LEU A 251 -24.21 4.72 24.29
CA LEU A 251 -22.82 4.33 24.50
C LEU A 251 -22.65 3.64 25.86
N TRP A 252 -23.09 4.29 26.95
CA TRP A 252 -23.02 3.69 28.29
C TRP A 252 -23.80 2.37 28.39
N GLY A 253 -24.96 2.28 27.71
CA GLY A 253 -25.79 1.09 27.69
C GLY A 253 -25.07 -0.18 27.25
N VAL A 254 -24.09 -0.08 26.34
CA VAL A 254 -23.31 -1.21 25.82
C VAL A 254 -22.26 -1.73 26.80
N PHE A 255 -21.70 -0.83 27.63
CA PHE A 255 -20.60 -1.14 28.54
C PHE A 255 -21.07 -1.36 30.00
N LYS A 256 -22.21 -0.79 30.40
CA LYS A 256 -22.64 -0.81 31.80
C LYS A 256 -22.77 -2.24 32.33
N ARG A 257 -22.13 -2.50 33.47
CA ARG A 257 -22.15 -3.80 34.18
C ARG A 257 -21.71 -4.99 33.30
N ARG A 258 -20.98 -4.73 32.21
CA ARG A 258 -20.42 -5.77 31.35
C ARG A 258 -18.97 -6.01 31.71
N THR A 259 -18.62 -7.29 31.78
CA THR A 259 -17.24 -7.75 31.89
C THR A 259 -16.88 -8.42 30.57
N PHE A 260 -15.84 -7.92 29.91
CA PHE A 260 -15.34 -8.48 28.66
C PHE A 260 -14.24 -9.47 28.99
N ALA A 261 -14.51 -10.76 28.85
CA ALA A 261 -13.52 -11.83 28.92
C ALA A 261 -12.97 -12.08 27.51
N ILE A 262 -11.71 -11.74 27.28
CA ILE A 262 -11.02 -11.85 25.99
C ILE A 262 -10.04 -13.04 26.07
N PRO A 263 -10.31 -14.14 25.35
CA PRO A 263 -9.37 -15.25 25.29
C PRO A 263 -8.02 -14.80 24.72
N ASN A 264 -6.93 -15.41 25.21
CA ASN A 264 -5.63 -15.17 24.60
C ASN A 264 -5.58 -15.81 23.19
N VAL A 265 -4.94 -15.13 22.24
CA VAL A 265 -4.70 -15.68 20.90
C VAL A 265 -3.75 -16.89 20.92
N LEU A 266 -2.91 -17.00 21.96
CA LEU A 266 -2.01 -18.13 22.19
C LEU A 266 -2.68 -19.17 23.08
N GLU A 267 -2.75 -20.41 22.60
CA GLU A 267 -3.32 -21.52 23.36
C GLU A 267 -2.55 -21.74 24.68
N GLY A 268 -3.30 -21.91 25.79
CA GLY A 268 -2.72 -22.15 27.11
C GLY A 268 -2.27 -20.89 27.87
N HIS A 269 -2.29 -19.71 27.24
CA HIS A 269 -2.00 -18.45 27.92
C HIS A 269 -3.26 -17.86 28.60
N GLU A 270 -3.04 -17.13 29.69
CA GLU A 270 -4.13 -16.43 30.39
C GLU A 270 -4.76 -15.36 29.48
N GLY A 271 -6.10 -15.31 29.49
CA GLY A 271 -6.86 -14.28 28.78
C GLY A 271 -6.87 -12.94 29.53
N TYR A 272 -7.58 -11.97 28.97
CA TYR A 272 -7.69 -10.62 29.50
C TYR A 272 -9.12 -10.33 29.95
N THR A 273 -9.27 -9.50 30.98
CA THR A 273 -10.59 -9.10 31.48
C THR A 273 -10.68 -7.58 31.56
N TYR A 274 -11.73 -7.01 30.97
CA TYR A 274 -11.99 -5.57 31.01
C TYR A 274 -13.37 -5.24 31.57
N THR A 275 -13.44 -4.17 32.35
CA THR A 275 -14.68 -3.53 32.83
C THR A 275 -14.51 -2.03 32.72
N PHE A 276 -15.48 -1.32 32.17
CA PHE A 276 -15.40 0.13 31.98
C PHE A 276 -16.39 0.84 32.90
N ASP A 277 -15.97 1.96 33.49
CA ASP A 277 -16.87 2.86 34.21
C ASP A 277 -17.48 3.92 33.28
N GLU A 278 -18.48 4.64 33.78
CA GLU A 278 -19.23 5.61 32.97
C GLU A 278 -18.36 6.81 32.54
N GLU A 279 -17.46 7.28 33.40
CA GLU A 279 -16.59 8.42 33.11
C GLU A 279 -15.62 8.07 31.97
N GLU A 280 -14.98 6.90 32.04
CA GLU A 280 -14.09 6.41 31.01
C GLU A 280 -14.81 6.21 29.68
N VAL A 281 -16.00 5.58 29.70
CA VAL A 281 -16.81 5.36 28.50
C VAL A 281 -17.15 6.68 27.82
N LEU A 282 -17.55 7.70 28.58
CA LEU A 282 -17.87 9.01 28.03
C LEU A 282 -16.63 9.72 27.49
N ARG A 283 -15.50 9.66 28.20
CA ARG A 283 -14.21 10.23 27.74
C ARG A 283 -13.76 9.60 26.43
N LEU A 284 -13.74 8.27 26.35
CA LEU A 284 -13.38 7.55 25.11
C LEU A 284 -14.41 7.76 24.01
N GLY A 285 -15.69 7.89 24.38
CA GLY A 285 -16.77 8.28 23.48
C GLY A 285 -16.47 9.61 22.81
N HIS A 286 -16.16 10.65 23.57
CA HIS A 286 -15.77 11.95 23.01
C HIS A 286 -14.52 11.87 22.13
N LYS A 287 -13.51 11.10 22.55
CA LYS A 287 -12.27 10.91 21.78
C LYS A 287 -12.52 10.25 20.42
N TYR A 288 -13.37 9.22 20.35
CA TYR A 288 -13.45 8.33 19.19
C TYR A 288 -14.74 8.39 18.37
N TRP A 289 -15.77 9.09 18.85
CA TRP A 289 -17.09 9.06 18.22
C TRP A 289 -17.05 9.40 16.73
N ARG A 290 -16.41 10.52 16.38
CA ARG A 290 -16.35 10.99 15.00
C ARG A 290 -15.58 10.01 14.11
N ALA A 291 -14.46 9.48 14.60
CA ALA A 291 -13.67 8.48 13.90
C ALA A 291 -14.49 7.20 13.62
N CYS A 292 -15.25 6.72 14.62
CA CYS A 292 -16.14 5.56 14.46
C CYS A 292 -17.29 5.82 13.46
N GLN A 293 -17.89 7.02 13.47
CA GLN A 293 -18.91 7.41 12.49
C GLN A 293 -18.35 7.37 11.06
N VAL A 294 -17.15 7.92 10.86
CA VAL A 294 -16.48 7.95 9.56
C VAL A 294 -16.13 6.55 9.08
N HIS A 295 -15.67 5.65 9.94
CA HIS A 295 -15.45 4.26 9.56
C HIS A 295 -16.74 3.58 9.10
N LYS A 296 -17.86 3.78 9.81
CA LYS A 296 -19.15 3.23 9.37
C LYS A 296 -19.55 3.77 8.00
N GLU A 297 -19.43 5.08 7.80
CA GLU A 297 -19.76 5.73 6.52
C GLU A 297 -18.91 5.20 5.36
N LEU A 298 -17.59 5.07 5.56
CA LEU A 298 -16.69 4.57 4.52
C LEU A 298 -16.83 3.06 4.31
N TYR A 299 -17.11 2.29 5.36
CA TYR A 299 -17.42 0.87 5.23
C TYR A 299 -18.66 0.66 4.37
N ASP A 300 -19.75 1.39 4.64
CA ASP A 300 -21.00 1.31 3.86
C ASP A 300 -20.75 1.71 2.40
N PHE A 301 -19.99 2.79 2.18
CA PHE A 301 -19.64 3.22 0.83
C PHE A 301 -18.86 2.14 0.07
N VAL A 302 -17.90 1.47 0.71
CA VAL A 302 -17.18 0.34 0.10
C VAL A 302 -18.10 -0.85 -0.14
N ALA A 303 -18.96 -1.19 0.83
CA ALA A 303 -19.91 -2.30 0.69
C ALA A 303 -20.87 -2.08 -0.49
N ASP A 304 -21.43 -0.87 -0.63
CA ASP A 304 -22.27 -0.49 -1.76
C ASP A 304 -21.50 -0.54 -3.10
N LEU A 305 -20.24 -0.09 -3.10
CA LEU A 305 -19.38 -0.12 -4.29
C LEU A 305 -19.06 -1.54 -4.75
N LYS A 306 -18.89 -2.47 -3.79
CA LYS A 306 -18.53 -3.87 -4.04
C LYS A 306 -19.74 -4.76 -4.33
N GLY A 307 -20.92 -4.40 -3.81
CA GLY A 307 -22.10 -5.27 -3.87
C GLY A 307 -21.81 -6.61 -3.22
N ASP A 308 -22.01 -7.71 -3.95
CA ASP A 308 -21.76 -9.07 -3.46
C ASP A 308 -20.29 -9.51 -3.57
N GLU A 309 -19.40 -8.71 -4.18
CA GLU A 309 -17.96 -9.05 -4.25
C GLU A 309 -17.32 -8.97 -2.85
N PRO A 310 -16.62 -10.03 -2.37
CA PRO A 310 -15.94 -9.99 -1.09
C PRO A 310 -14.80 -8.95 -1.08
N PHE A 311 -14.57 -8.36 0.09
CA PHE A 311 -13.46 -7.43 0.34
C PHE A 311 -13.02 -7.47 1.80
N ASP A 312 -11.73 -7.21 1.98
CA ASP A 312 -11.11 -7.01 3.28
C ASP A 312 -11.21 -5.52 3.66
N TYR A 313 -11.56 -5.23 4.91
CA TYR A 313 -11.63 -3.86 5.43
C TYR A 313 -10.77 -3.76 6.67
N GLU A 314 -9.80 -2.85 6.65
CA GLU A 314 -8.83 -2.66 7.72
C GLU A 314 -9.03 -1.32 8.42
N LEU A 315 -9.00 -1.36 9.74
CA LEU A 315 -8.96 -0.18 10.60
C LEU A 315 -7.50 0.19 10.88
N SER A 316 -7.01 1.29 10.33
CA SER A 316 -5.70 1.86 10.67
C SER A 316 -5.85 2.83 11.84
N LEU A 317 -5.11 2.54 12.91
CA LEU A 317 -5.01 3.31 14.15
C LEU A 317 -3.54 3.58 14.51
N ASP A 318 -2.63 3.46 13.52
CA ASP A 318 -1.18 3.45 13.73
C ASP A 318 -0.53 4.84 13.66
N GLU A 319 -1.19 5.82 13.02
CA GLU A 319 -0.67 7.18 12.86
C GLU A 319 -0.91 8.07 14.11
N THR A 320 -0.76 7.48 15.30
CA THR A 320 -0.80 8.19 16.59
C THR A 320 0.58 8.33 17.24
N PRO A 321 0.86 9.44 17.96
CA PRO A 321 2.15 9.65 18.63
C PRO A 321 2.48 8.62 19.73
N ALA A 322 1.45 8.06 20.36
CA ALA A 322 1.58 7.08 21.44
C ALA A 322 1.00 5.73 20.98
N PRO A 323 1.52 4.60 21.52
CA PRO A 323 0.92 3.28 21.30
C PRO A 323 -0.56 3.25 21.71
N THR A 324 -1.38 2.55 20.93
CA THR A 324 -2.82 2.40 21.19
C THR A 324 -3.03 1.41 22.34
N PRO A 325 -3.56 1.81 23.51
CA PRO A 325 -3.81 0.86 24.59
C PRO A 325 -4.78 -0.25 24.14
N PRO A 326 -4.52 -1.54 24.43
CA PRO A 326 -5.42 -2.63 24.00
C PRO A 326 -6.85 -2.47 24.53
N ARG A 327 -7.01 -1.87 25.71
CA ARG A 327 -8.30 -1.45 26.28
C ARG A 327 -9.05 -0.43 25.42
N GLU A 328 -8.34 0.55 24.85
CA GLU A 328 -8.95 1.53 23.94
C GLU A 328 -9.28 0.88 22.58
N LEU A 329 -8.46 -0.07 22.10
CA LEU A 329 -8.79 -0.89 20.92
C LEU A 329 -10.10 -1.68 21.14
N LEU A 330 -10.25 -2.35 22.30
CA LEU A 330 -11.48 -3.06 22.65
C LEU A 330 -12.68 -2.10 22.64
N PHE A 331 -12.55 -0.95 23.30
CA PHE A 331 -13.60 0.06 23.30
C PHE A 331 -13.99 0.45 21.87
N TYR A 332 -13.01 0.74 21.02
CA TYR A 332 -13.21 1.17 19.64
C TYR A 332 -13.98 0.13 18.81
N LEU A 333 -13.60 -1.15 18.92
CA LEU A 333 -14.25 -2.25 18.21
C LEU A 333 -15.70 -2.48 18.67
N VAL A 334 -15.94 -2.43 19.99
CA VAL A 334 -17.30 -2.53 20.55
C VAL A 334 -18.19 -1.39 20.07
N VAL A 335 -17.66 -0.16 20.03
CA VAL A 335 -18.41 1.00 19.53
C VAL A 335 -18.75 0.84 18.05
N LEU A 336 -17.81 0.39 17.22
CA LEU A 336 -18.09 0.15 15.81
C LEU A 336 -19.18 -0.90 15.58
N GLU A 337 -19.07 -2.08 16.22
CA GLU A 337 -20.03 -3.18 16.03
C GLU A 337 -21.39 -2.87 16.67
N GLU A 338 -21.41 -2.51 17.95
CA GLU A 338 -22.65 -2.47 18.75
C GLU A 338 -23.31 -1.08 18.80
N VAL A 339 -22.58 0.01 18.56
CA VAL A 339 -23.11 1.39 18.62
C VAL A 339 -23.31 1.98 17.22
N MET A 340 -22.33 1.83 16.33
CA MET A 340 -22.42 2.32 14.95
C MET A 340 -23.08 1.32 13.99
N GLY A 341 -23.18 0.04 14.40
CA GLY A 341 -23.85 -1.00 13.62
C GLY A 341 -23.02 -1.51 12.45
N LEU A 342 -21.69 -1.46 12.54
CA LEU A 342 -20.82 -2.16 11.60
C LEU A 342 -21.05 -3.67 11.76
N PRO A 343 -21.30 -4.42 10.68
CA PRO A 343 -21.63 -5.84 10.80
C PRO A 343 -20.46 -6.63 11.41
N ARG A 344 -20.77 -7.62 12.24
CA ARG A 344 -19.77 -8.57 12.76
C ARG A 344 -19.04 -9.23 11.58
N GLY A 345 -17.70 -9.25 11.62
CA GLY A 345 -16.86 -9.71 10.50
C GLY A 345 -16.77 -8.72 9.33
N GLY A 346 -17.32 -7.51 9.46
CA GLY A 346 -17.18 -6.44 8.47
C GLY A 346 -15.73 -6.00 8.33
N VAL A 347 -15.07 -5.77 9.46
CA VAL A 347 -13.63 -5.53 9.58
C VAL A 347 -12.89 -6.87 9.59
N THR A 348 -11.80 -6.96 8.83
CA THR A 348 -10.94 -8.16 8.74
C THR A 348 -9.63 -7.98 9.49
N SER A 349 -9.13 -6.75 9.60
CA SER A 349 -7.87 -6.46 10.29
C SER A 349 -7.86 -5.11 10.99
N VAL A 350 -7.00 -4.99 11.99
CA VAL A 350 -6.77 -3.76 12.76
C VAL A 350 -5.28 -3.48 12.86
N ALA A 351 -4.88 -2.23 12.66
CA ALA A 351 -3.50 -1.78 12.81
C ALA A 351 -3.40 -0.76 13.95
N PRO A 352 -3.33 -1.21 15.22
CA PRO A 352 -3.07 -0.31 16.34
C PRO A 352 -1.65 0.27 16.26
N SER A 353 -1.44 1.46 16.82
CA SER A 353 -0.09 1.98 17.00
C SER A 353 0.68 1.11 18.01
N LEU A 354 1.81 0.58 17.55
CA LEU A 354 2.76 -0.17 18.38
C LEU A 354 3.92 0.74 18.85
N GLY A 355 3.83 2.06 18.62
CA GLY A 355 4.93 3.01 18.86
C GLY A 355 6.01 3.00 17.78
N PHE A 356 5.72 2.38 16.63
CA PHE A 356 6.64 2.31 15.50
C PHE A 356 6.70 3.65 14.77
N ARG A 357 7.89 4.26 14.73
CA ARG A 357 8.11 5.45 13.89
C ARG A 357 8.65 5.07 12.53
N LYS A 358 8.26 5.80 11.50
CA LYS A 358 8.73 5.58 10.12
C LYS A 358 10.25 5.75 10.07
N ARG A 359 10.94 4.78 9.46
CA ARG A 359 12.39 4.83 9.19
C ARG A 359 13.29 4.89 10.43
N THR A 360 12.79 4.42 11.57
CA THR A 360 13.61 4.19 12.76
C THR A 360 13.36 2.80 13.29
N ASP A 361 14.36 2.24 13.96
CA ASP A 361 14.20 1.03 14.76
C ASP A 361 13.24 1.30 15.92
N TYR A 362 12.72 0.21 16.49
CA TYR A 362 11.91 0.26 17.70
C TYR A 362 12.78 0.70 18.87
N GLU A 363 12.32 1.70 19.62
CA GLU A 363 13.08 2.29 20.74
C GLU A 363 12.84 1.58 22.07
N GLY A 364 11.81 0.74 22.17
CA GLY A 364 11.50 -0.04 23.37
C GLY A 364 12.19 -1.40 23.39
N ASP A 365 11.95 -2.16 24.46
CA ASP A 365 12.41 -3.55 24.56
C ASP A 365 11.41 -4.50 23.87
N PRO A 366 11.81 -5.29 22.86
CA PRO A 366 10.89 -6.17 22.15
C PRO A 366 10.16 -7.20 23.03
N ARG A 367 10.78 -7.67 24.12
CA ARG A 367 10.21 -8.70 24.99
C ARG A 367 9.39 -8.12 26.12
N ARG A 368 9.91 -7.07 26.78
CA ARG A 368 9.26 -6.46 27.93
C ARG A 368 8.14 -5.51 27.53
N ASP A 369 8.30 -4.78 26.42
CA ASP A 369 7.42 -3.67 26.07
C ASP A 369 6.53 -4.05 24.87
N LEU A 370 7.11 -4.56 23.78
CA LEU A 370 6.36 -4.86 22.54
C LEU A 370 5.53 -6.14 22.62
N TRP A 371 6.14 -7.26 23.03
CA TRP A 371 5.46 -8.57 23.07
C TRP A 371 4.13 -8.54 23.84
N PRO A 372 4.04 -8.05 25.09
CA PRO A 372 2.79 -8.07 25.83
C PRO A 372 1.72 -7.18 25.18
N HIS A 373 2.13 -6.01 24.68
CA HIS A 373 1.23 -5.07 23.99
C HIS A 373 0.63 -5.69 22.72
N VAL A 374 1.45 -6.40 21.94
CA VAL A 374 1.03 -7.08 20.71
C VAL A 374 0.16 -8.29 21.03
N ASN A 375 0.49 -9.09 22.04
CA ASN A 375 -0.29 -10.27 22.41
C ASN A 375 -1.69 -9.88 22.88
N GLU A 376 -1.79 -8.86 23.73
CA GLU A 376 -3.08 -8.34 24.21
C GLU A 376 -3.90 -7.75 23.05
N SER A 377 -3.28 -6.91 22.20
CA SER A 377 -3.94 -6.32 21.03
C SER A 377 -4.42 -7.36 20.01
N ALA A 378 -3.61 -8.40 19.76
CA ALA A 378 -3.97 -9.49 18.87
C ALA A 378 -5.08 -10.37 19.44
N SER A 379 -5.10 -10.58 20.76
CA SER A 379 -6.17 -11.28 21.46
C SER A 379 -7.49 -10.51 21.38
N VAL A 380 -7.45 -9.19 21.56
CA VAL A 380 -8.62 -8.32 21.33
C VAL A 380 -9.09 -8.43 19.88
N ALA A 381 -8.22 -8.28 18.88
CA ALA A 381 -8.58 -8.41 17.47
C ALA A 381 -9.22 -9.78 17.16
N ALA A 382 -8.62 -10.86 17.64
CA ALA A 382 -9.10 -12.23 17.41
C ALA A 382 -10.50 -12.48 18.01
N ALA A 383 -10.84 -11.85 19.15
CA ALA A 383 -12.18 -11.95 19.74
C ALA A 383 -13.29 -11.37 18.85
N PHE A 384 -12.95 -10.48 17.92
CA PHE A 384 -13.84 -9.92 16.89
C PHE A 384 -13.70 -10.62 15.53
N GLY A 385 -12.94 -11.72 15.45
CA GLY A 385 -12.69 -12.45 14.20
C GLY A 385 -11.72 -11.73 13.25
N GLN A 386 -10.89 -10.83 13.77
CA GLN A 386 -9.96 -10.02 13.00
C GLN A 386 -8.51 -10.50 13.19
N VAL A 387 -7.59 -9.95 12.40
CA VAL A 387 -6.15 -10.11 12.60
C VAL A 387 -5.45 -8.78 12.83
N LEU A 388 -4.41 -8.79 13.67
CA LEU A 388 -3.54 -7.65 13.87
C LEU A 388 -2.64 -7.43 12.64
N CYS A 389 -2.64 -6.21 12.12
CA CYS A 389 -1.80 -5.76 11.03
C CYS A 389 -0.75 -4.78 11.55
N VAL A 390 0.51 -5.04 11.24
CA VAL A 390 1.65 -4.23 11.65
C VAL A 390 1.99 -3.25 10.52
N HIS A 391 1.71 -1.98 10.76
CA HIS A 391 2.11 -0.90 9.87
C HIS A 391 3.54 -0.44 10.13
N SER A 392 4.10 0.28 9.16
CA SER A 392 5.43 0.86 9.25
C SER A 392 6.54 -0.16 9.57
N GLY A 393 6.47 -1.40 9.06
CA GLY A 393 7.39 -2.49 9.42
C GLY A 393 8.89 -2.29 9.11
N SER A 394 9.26 -1.24 8.37
CA SER A 394 10.66 -0.92 8.06
C SER A 394 11.28 0.03 9.10
N GLY A 395 12.49 -0.25 9.55
CA GLY A 395 13.24 0.54 10.53
C GLY A 395 14.38 1.36 9.95
N ALA A 396 15.49 1.45 10.69
CA ALA A 396 16.64 2.28 10.37
C ALA A 396 17.42 1.76 9.14
N GLY A 397 17.45 0.43 8.97
CA GLY A 397 18.07 -0.23 7.82
C GLY A 397 17.05 -0.87 6.89
N VAL A 398 17.50 -1.22 5.68
CA VAL A 398 16.71 -2.06 4.76
C VAL A 398 16.81 -3.57 5.12
N GLU A 399 17.77 -3.95 5.96
CA GLU A 399 18.07 -5.36 6.26
C GLU A 399 17.55 -5.82 7.63
N THR A 400 17.26 -4.89 8.56
CA THR A 400 17.04 -5.22 9.98
C THR A 400 15.59 -5.09 10.41
N GLY A 401 14.65 -4.86 9.49
CA GLY A 401 13.26 -4.58 9.85
C GLY A 401 13.20 -3.43 10.85
N LYS A 402 12.53 -3.62 11.99
CA LYS A 402 12.46 -2.67 13.12
C LYS A 402 13.58 -2.79 14.15
N GLY A 403 14.63 -3.53 13.83
CA GLY A 403 15.74 -3.80 14.72
C GLY A 403 15.67 -5.20 15.34
N PRO A 404 16.75 -5.63 16.01
CA PRO A 404 16.88 -7.00 16.51
C PRO A 404 15.74 -7.42 17.45
N GLY A 405 15.20 -8.62 17.24
CA GLY A 405 14.19 -9.23 18.10
C GLY A 405 12.76 -8.75 17.90
N VAL A 406 12.51 -7.71 17.10
CA VAL A 406 11.16 -7.18 16.86
C VAL A 406 10.30 -8.18 16.10
N ASP A 407 10.76 -8.69 14.96
CA ASP A 407 9.98 -9.65 14.15
C ASP A 407 9.70 -10.94 14.92
N GLN A 408 10.67 -11.39 15.74
CA GLN A 408 10.47 -12.52 16.65
C GLN A 408 9.41 -12.23 17.70
N ALA A 409 9.43 -11.05 18.33
CA ALA A 409 8.43 -10.67 19.31
C ALA A 409 7.02 -10.60 18.68
N LEU A 410 6.89 -10.04 17.47
CA LEU A 410 5.63 -9.98 16.72
C LEU A 410 5.10 -11.37 16.38
N ALA A 411 5.96 -12.26 15.87
CA ALA A 411 5.58 -13.62 15.50
C ALA A 411 5.15 -14.43 16.74
N GLU A 412 5.93 -14.37 17.83
CA GLU A 412 5.62 -15.13 19.05
C GLU A 412 4.37 -14.61 19.75
N ALA A 413 4.16 -13.29 19.81
CA ALA A 413 2.99 -12.70 20.47
C ALA A 413 1.65 -13.01 19.76
N THR A 414 1.70 -13.35 18.47
CA THR A 414 0.52 -13.58 17.63
C THR A 414 0.34 -15.04 17.21
N GLY A 415 1.29 -15.92 17.57
CA GLY A 415 1.32 -17.31 17.09
C GLY A 415 1.50 -17.39 15.57
N GLY A 416 2.14 -16.38 14.96
CA GLY A 416 2.30 -16.25 13.52
C GLY A 416 1.07 -15.76 12.75
N ARG A 417 -0.06 -15.52 13.43
CA ARG A 417 -1.28 -14.97 12.81
C ARG A 417 -1.22 -13.43 12.82
N LEU A 418 -0.48 -12.86 11.88
CA LEU A 418 -0.34 -11.41 11.72
C LEU A 418 -0.21 -11.00 10.26
N GLN A 419 -0.53 -9.73 9.99
CA GLN A 419 -0.25 -9.09 8.70
C GLN A 419 0.85 -8.03 8.89
N LEU A 420 1.69 -7.81 7.88
CA LEU A 420 2.78 -6.83 7.92
C LEU A 420 2.72 -5.94 6.67
N LYS A 421 2.91 -4.62 6.80
CA LYS A 421 3.00 -3.69 5.67
C LYS A 421 4.38 -3.04 5.54
N VAL A 422 4.91 -3.07 4.33
CA VAL A 422 6.24 -2.55 3.97
C VAL A 422 6.13 -1.79 2.65
N SER A 423 6.54 -0.52 2.59
CA SER A 423 6.40 0.32 1.39
C SER A 423 7.62 1.19 1.06
N GLY A 424 8.06 2.02 2.00
CA GLY A 424 9.13 3.00 1.78
C GLY A 424 10.48 2.41 1.37
N ILE A 425 10.74 1.17 1.81
CA ILE A 425 12.02 0.48 1.64
C ILE A 425 12.43 0.30 0.17
N TYR A 426 11.47 0.09 -0.74
CA TYR A 426 11.78 -0.25 -2.12
C TYR A 426 12.39 0.91 -2.91
N GLN A 427 12.01 2.14 -2.55
CA GLN A 427 12.62 3.34 -3.12
C GLN A 427 14.03 3.56 -2.55
N GLU A 428 14.24 3.25 -1.26
CA GLU A 428 15.56 3.33 -0.63
C GLU A 428 16.54 2.31 -1.20
N ILE A 429 16.07 1.08 -1.47
CA ILE A 429 16.84 0.06 -2.17
C ILE A 429 17.26 0.55 -3.55
N LEU A 430 16.36 1.20 -4.31
CA LEU A 430 16.73 1.75 -5.61
C LEU A 430 17.84 2.79 -5.48
N TRP A 431 17.73 3.73 -4.54
CA TRP A 431 18.78 4.73 -4.32
C TRP A 431 20.13 4.09 -3.96
N ARG A 432 20.14 3.01 -3.18
CA ARG A 432 21.34 2.21 -2.90
C ARG A 432 21.94 1.60 -4.16
N VAL A 433 21.10 1.02 -5.03
CA VAL A 433 21.54 0.45 -6.31
C VAL A 433 22.15 1.51 -7.23
N LEU A 434 21.56 2.72 -7.29
CA LEU A 434 22.08 3.82 -8.09
C LEU A 434 23.41 4.38 -7.54
N ALA A 435 23.50 4.58 -6.22
CA ALA A 435 24.72 5.03 -5.56
C ALA A 435 25.90 4.07 -5.80
N GLY A 436 25.63 2.76 -5.76
CA GLY A 436 26.61 1.70 -6.04
C GLY A 436 26.71 1.32 -7.53
N SER A 437 26.15 2.09 -8.46
CA SER A 437 26.14 1.70 -9.87
C SER A 437 27.53 1.74 -10.52
N PRO A 438 27.93 0.76 -11.36
CA PRO A 438 29.14 0.90 -12.18
C PRO A 438 28.95 1.96 -13.29
N VAL A 439 27.71 2.31 -13.65
CA VAL A 439 27.40 3.32 -14.68
C VAL A 439 27.54 4.73 -14.07
N PRO A 440 28.48 5.58 -14.55
CA PRO A 440 28.70 6.91 -13.98
C PRO A 440 27.46 7.82 -13.99
N ALA A 441 26.66 7.76 -15.06
CA ALA A 441 25.44 8.57 -15.19
C ALA A 441 24.39 8.21 -14.12
N GLU A 442 24.27 6.93 -13.77
CA GLU A 442 23.32 6.47 -12.73
C GLU A 442 23.77 6.92 -11.33
N ARG A 443 25.09 6.89 -11.05
CA ARG A 443 25.64 7.46 -9.80
C ARG A 443 25.39 8.97 -9.73
N ALA A 444 25.65 9.69 -10.83
CA ALA A 444 25.39 11.12 -10.90
C ALA A 444 23.91 11.46 -10.67
N LEU A 445 22.99 10.60 -11.14
CA LEU A 445 21.55 10.75 -10.88
C LEU A 445 21.20 10.59 -9.39
N PHE A 446 21.82 9.64 -8.69
CA PHE A 446 21.70 9.53 -7.24
C PHE A 446 22.25 10.79 -6.53
N GLU A 447 23.44 11.26 -6.92
CA GLU A 447 24.04 12.46 -6.33
C GLU A 447 23.18 13.72 -6.55
N GLU A 448 22.56 13.84 -7.73
CA GLU A 448 21.59 14.88 -8.03
C GLU A 448 20.36 14.78 -7.12
N ALA A 449 19.78 13.58 -6.97
CA ALA A 449 18.64 13.36 -6.07
C ALA A 449 18.99 13.72 -4.62
N TRP A 450 20.18 13.35 -4.16
CA TRP A 450 20.69 13.66 -2.83
C TRP A 450 20.79 15.17 -2.61
N GLU A 451 21.37 15.90 -3.57
CA GLU A 451 21.55 17.35 -3.46
C GLU A 451 20.21 18.10 -3.55
N ARG A 452 19.30 17.69 -4.43
CA ARG A 452 17.93 18.22 -4.49
C ARG A 452 17.19 17.98 -3.18
N THR A 453 17.34 16.80 -2.58
CA THR A 453 16.73 16.50 -1.28
C THR A 453 17.30 17.39 -0.18
N ARG A 454 18.62 17.60 -0.17
CA ARG A 454 19.28 18.48 0.81
C ARG A 454 18.78 19.92 0.68
N ARG A 455 18.62 20.42 -0.54
CA ARG A 455 18.05 21.73 -0.83
C ARG A 455 16.62 21.85 -0.29
N VAL A 456 15.75 20.89 -0.61
CA VAL A 456 14.39 20.79 -0.07
C VAL A 456 14.39 20.83 1.46
N VAL A 457 15.21 20.02 2.12
CA VAL A 457 15.31 19.99 3.59
C VAL A 457 15.81 21.32 4.17
N THR A 458 16.68 22.02 3.45
CA THR A 458 17.19 23.35 3.87
C THR A 458 16.09 24.41 3.85
N VAL A 459 15.22 24.37 2.83
CA VAL A 459 14.03 25.20 2.72
C VAL A 459 13.03 24.87 3.83
N VAL A 460 12.71 23.58 4.04
CA VAL A 460 11.81 23.11 5.10
C VAL A 460 12.30 23.51 6.50
N ALA A 461 13.62 23.45 6.74
CA ALA A 461 14.22 23.87 8.00
C ALA A 461 14.11 25.39 8.25
N GLY A 462 13.77 26.17 7.22
CA GLY A 462 13.71 27.63 7.24
C GLY A 462 15.08 28.30 7.15
N LYS A 463 16.09 27.60 6.63
CA LYS A 463 17.45 28.14 6.47
C LYS A 463 17.67 28.86 5.14
N GLU A 464 16.85 28.55 4.13
CA GLU A 464 16.86 29.17 2.81
C GLU A 464 15.43 29.46 2.37
N GLN A 465 15.24 30.47 1.52
CA GLN A 465 13.94 30.75 0.90
C GLN A 465 13.68 29.75 -0.23
N ALA A 466 12.43 29.31 -0.36
CA ALA A 466 11.96 28.52 -1.49
C ALA A 466 12.08 29.35 -2.78
N GLY A 467 12.67 28.77 -3.82
CA GLY A 467 12.55 29.31 -5.16
C GLY A 467 11.13 29.16 -5.72
N THR A 468 10.85 29.79 -6.86
CA THR A 468 9.55 29.68 -7.55
C THR A 468 9.16 28.22 -7.84
N ASP A 469 10.13 27.39 -8.20
CA ASP A 469 9.92 25.98 -8.54
C ASP A 469 9.85 25.05 -7.30
N GLU A 470 10.05 25.61 -6.10
CA GLU A 470 10.08 24.89 -4.82
C GLU A 470 8.90 25.27 -3.92
N ALA A 471 8.04 26.20 -4.32
CA ALA A 471 6.90 26.65 -3.52
C ALA A 471 5.97 25.47 -3.13
N TRP A 472 5.74 24.56 -4.07
CA TRP A 472 4.95 23.35 -3.85
C TRP A 472 5.53 22.42 -2.78
N VAL A 473 6.85 22.45 -2.54
CA VAL A 473 7.53 21.58 -1.56
C VAL A 473 7.14 21.97 -0.13
N LEU A 474 6.96 23.27 0.14
CA LEU A 474 6.53 23.73 1.45
C LEU A 474 5.10 23.28 1.75
N GLU A 475 4.20 23.38 0.76
CA GLU A 475 2.82 22.88 0.87
C GLU A 475 2.81 21.36 1.02
N ALA A 476 3.63 20.66 0.23
CA ALA A 476 3.72 19.20 0.32
C ALA A 476 4.17 18.72 1.69
N VAL A 477 5.17 19.39 2.27
CA VAL A 477 5.70 19.05 3.59
C VAL A 477 4.74 19.43 4.72
N GLN A 478 3.94 20.49 4.57
CA GLN A 478 2.88 20.83 5.52
C GLN A 478 1.83 19.71 5.61
N GLY A 479 1.52 19.03 4.50
CA GLY A 479 0.62 17.87 4.49
C GLY A 479 1.10 16.70 5.36
N TYR A 480 2.41 16.55 5.56
CA TYR A 480 3.02 15.54 6.46
C TYR A 480 3.10 15.99 7.93
N GLY A 481 2.59 17.19 8.24
CA GLY A 481 2.46 17.73 9.58
C GLY A 481 3.67 18.55 10.07
N PRO A 482 3.49 19.28 11.18
CA PRO A 482 4.46 20.25 11.68
C PRO A 482 5.79 19.62 12.14
N HIS A 483 5.79 18.31 12.43
CA HIS A 483 6.99 17.57 12.84
C HIS A 483 8.08 17.57 11.77
N GLN A 484 7.74 17.67 10.49
CA GLN A 484 8.73 17.64 9.40
C GLN A 484 9.74 18.78 9.51
N ARG A 485 9.33 19.96 9.98
CA ARG A 485 10.24 21.09 10.19
C ARG A 485 11.26 20.81 11.29
N TRP A 486 10.80 20.25 12.42
CA TRP A 486 11.69 19.84 13.50
C TRP A 486 12.68 18.76 13.03
N LEU A 487 12.18 17.78 12.28
CA LEU A 487 13.01 16.71 11.71
C LEU A 487 14.08 17.27 10.77
N ALA A 488 13.69 18.17 9.85
CA ALA A 488 14.61 18.83 8.93
C ALA A 488 15.70 19.62 9.68
N GLN A 489 15.33 20.38 10.71
CA GLN A 489 16.29 21.13 11.54
C GLN A 489 17.26 20.21 12.29
N THR A 490 16.80 19.03 12.70
CA THR A 490 17.59 18.05 13.46
C THR A 490 18.53 17.24 12.58
N LEU A 491 18.09 16.83 11.39
CA LEU A 491 18.86 15.95 10.51
C LEU A 491 19.83 16.71 9.59
N LEU A 492 19.50 17.92 9.16
CA LEU A 492 20.33 18.70 8.23
C LEU A 492 21.77 18.97 8.73
N PRO A 493 22.03 19.28 10.01
CA PRO A 493 23.40 19.46 10.52
C PRO A 493 24.26 18.19 10.45
N ARG A 494 23.66 17.00 10.36
CA ARG A 494 24.36 15.72 10.28
C ARG A 494 24.79 15.35 8.85
N THR A 495 24.48 16.20 7.87
CA THR A 495 24.77 15.94 6.46
C THR A 495 26.25 16.11 6.15
N ASN A 496 26.82 15.17 5.40
CA ASN A 496 28.18 15.26 4.87
C ASN A 496 28.15 15.34 3.35
N ARG A 497 28.19 16.57 2.83
CA ARG A 497 28.16 16.82 1.37
C ARG A 497 29.33 16.19 0.60
N ALA A 498 30.48 15.99 1.24
CA ALA A 498 31.64 15.35 0.62
C ALA A 498 31.48 13.82 0.52
N HIS A 499 30.53 13.25 1.25
CA HIS A 499 30.28 11.81 1.30
C HIS A 499 28.78 11.55 1.26
N ARG A 500 28.20 11.70 0.07
CA ARG A 500 26.76 11.52 -0.18
C ARG A 500 26.41 10.04 -0.10
N ARG A 501 25.53 9.66 0.83
CA ARG A 501 25.14 8.25 0.97
C ARG A 501 23.62 8.08 0.94
N PRO A 502 23.14 6.96 0.38
CA PRO A 502 21.71 6.66 0.29
C PRO A 502 21.08 6.36 1.67
N ASP A 503 21.89 6.10 2.69
CA ASP A 503 21.47 5.86 4.08
C ASP A 503 21.58 7.10 4.97
N ASP A 504 21.94 8.27 4.43
CA ASP A 504 21.88 9.51 5.22
C ASP A 504 20.43 9.77 5.67
N ASP A 505 20.22 9.97 6.98
CA ASP A 505 18.88 10.06 7.58
C ASP A 505 17.99 11.10 6.88
N PHE A 506 18.50 12.31 6.63
CA PHE A 506 17.71 13.34 5.94
C PHE A 506 17.28 12.87 4.54
N PHE A 507 18.14 12.14 3.83
CA PHE A 507 17.85 11.66 2.49
C PHE A 507 16.78 10.59 2.55
N ARG A 508 16.94 9.59 3.43
CA ARG A 508 15.91 8.58 3.69
C ARG A 508 14.58 9.25 3.99
N HIS A 509 14.53 10.20 4.92
CA HIS A 509 13.28 10.84 5.34
C HIS A 509 12.61 11.69 4.25
N PHE A 510 13.35 12.37 3.37
CA PHE A 510 12.80 13.38 2.47
C PHE A 510 12.93 13.07 0.95
N ALA A 511 13.64 12.02 0.54
CA ALA A 511 13.87 11.72 -0.89
C ALA A 511 12.60 11.43 -1.70
N TYR A 512 11.49 11.11 -1.03
CA TYR A 512 10.20 10.95 -1.69
C TYR A 512 9.73 12.25 -2.38
N LEU A 513 10.12 13.41 -1.86
CA LEU A 513 9.78 14.72 -2.43
C LEU A 513 10.46 14.96 -3.78
N VAL A 514 11.64 14.37 -4.03
CA VAL A 514 12.35 14.58 -5.30
C VAL A 514 12.08 13.50 -6.33
N TRP A 515 11.26 12.50 -5.99
CA TRP A 515 11.00 11.36 -6.86
C TRP A 515 10.23 11.75 -8.12
N ARG A 516 9.06 12.36 -7.98
CA ARG A 516 8.18 12.75 -9.09
C ARG A 516 8.93 13.54 -10.19
N PRO A 517 9.72 14.60 -9.88
CA PRO A 517 10.45 15.34 -10.92
C PRO A 517 11.62 14.56 -11.54
N LEU A 518 12.15 13.53 -10.87
CA LEU A 518 13.27 12.74 -11.39
C LEU A 518 12.82 11.46 -12.13
N ARG A 519 11.60 10.98 -11.87
CA ARG A 519 11.08 9.69 -12.32
C ARG A 519 11.31 9.40 -13.80
N ALA A 520 10.90 10.30 -14.69
CA ALA A 520 11.07 10.10 -16.13
C ALA A 520 12.54 9.93 -16.54
N ARG A 521 13.44 10.73 -15.94
CA ARG A 521 14.89 10.63 -16.17
C ARG A 521 15.49 9.36 -15.58
N ILE A 522 15.03 8.91 -14.42
CA ILE A 522 15.42 7.62 -13.83
C ILE A 522 15.09 6.51 -14.84
N TYR A 523 13.84 6.44 -15.29
CA TYR A 523 13.38 5.34 -16.15
C TYR A 523 13.98 5.36 -17.56
N ALA A 524 14.27 6.55 -18.09
CA ALA A 524 15.00 6.71 -19.35
C ALA A 524 16.50 6.42 -19.25
N MET A 525 17.03 6.21 -18.03
CA MET A 525 18.46 5.95 -17.81
C MET A 525 18.74 4.51 -17.35
N LEU A 526 17.86 3.90 -16.56
CA LEU A 526 18.16 2.61 -15.93
C LEU A 526 18.32 1.50 -16.95
N THR A 527 19.53 0.95 -17.00
CA THR A 527 19.86 -0.18 -17.88
C THR A 527 19.22 -1.48 -17.39
N ARG A 528 19.15 -2.49 -18.27
CA ARG A 528 18.76 -3.85 -17.90
C ARG A 528 19.55 -4.40 -16.72
N GLN A 529 20.86 -4.16 -16.69
CA GLN A 529 21.73 -4.63 -15.61
C GLN A 529 21.39 -3.94 -14.28
N THR A 530 20.97 -2.68 -14.32
CA THR A 530 20.54 -1.94 -13.13
C THR A 530 19.19 -2.41 -12.61
N TRP A 531 18.21 -2.65 -13.50
CA TRP A 531 16.95 -3.30 -13.12
C TRP A 531 17.15 -4.68 -12.52
N LYS A 532 18.10 -5.47 -13.05
CA LYS A 532 18.46 -6.78 -12.49
C LYS A 532 19.00 -6.65 -11.06
N ARG A 533 19.96 -5.75 -10.81
CA ARG A 533 20.48 -5.50 -9.46
C ARG A 533 19.43 -4.98 -8.49
N TYR A 534 18.52 -4.13 -8.98
CA TYR A 534 17.38 -3.67 -8.18
C TYR A 534 16.46 -4.83 -7.81
N THR A 535 16.15 -5.70 -8.77
CA THR A 535 15.36 -6.92 -8.53
C THR A 535 16.03 -7.84 -7.50
N GLU A 536 17.35 -8.03 -7.61
CA GLU A 536 18.15 -8.84 -6.68
C GLU A 536 18.27 -8.24 -5.27
N ALA A 537 18.25 -6.91 -5.15
CA ALA A 537 18.33 -6.24 -3.86
C ALA A 537 16.97 -6.12 -3.14
N VAL A 538 15.87 -6.20 -3.91
CA VAL A 538 14.51 -6.22 -3.37
C VAL A 538 14.08 -7.64 -2.95
N ALA A 539 14.52 -8.65 -3.70
CA ALA A 539 14.25 -10.05 -3.43
C ALA A 539 15.11 -10.57 -2.27
#